data_AF-A0A2G9TDB9-F1
#
_entry.id   AF-A0A2G9TDB9-F1
#
_cell.length_a   1.000
_cell.length_b   1.000
_cell.length_c   1.000
_cell.angle_alpha   90.00
_cell.angle_beta   90.00
_cell.angle_gamma   90.00
#
_symmetry.space_group_name_H-M   'P 1'
#
loop_
_entity.id
_entity.type
_entity.pdbx_description
1 polymer ?
#
loop_
_entity_poly.entity_id
_entity_poly.type
_entity_poly.pdbx_seq_one_letter_code
_entity_poly.pdbx_strand_id
1 'polypeptide(L)' 'MPPEDHREVQLNERRLYHALEIKSFADGTEERLYRTLLSEDRYEKDVRPTAHHSQPTNVTFGFLLNQIVEM' A
#
# COMPACT_ATOMS: atom_id res chain seq x y z
N MET A 1 -22.50 28.93 30.85
CA MET A 1 -21.36 28.48 30.03
C MET A 1 -21.59 27.03 29.67
N PRO A 2 -21.54 26.62 28.39
CA PRO A 2 -21.56 25.20 28.08
C PRO A 2 -20.23 24.54 28.54
N PRO A 3 -20.24 23.28 28.99
CA PRO A 3 -19.06 22.57 29.49
C PRO A 3 -17.98 22.44 28.41
N GLU A 4 -16.71 22.64 28.78
CA GLU A 4 -15.56 22.54 27.86
C GLU A 4 -15.38 21.13 27.26
N ASP A 5 -15.82 20.07 27.96
CA ASP A 5 -15.77 18.68 27.52
C ASP A 5 -16.47 18.42 26.17
N HIS A 6 -17.61 19.08 25.92
CA HIS A 6 -18.34 18.87 24.67
C HIS A 6 -17.61 19.46 23.46
N ARG A 7 -16.77 20.48 23.67
CA ARG A 7 -15.97 21.09 22.59
C ARG A 7 -14.78 20.22 22.21
N GLU A 8 -14.13 19.58 23.18
CA GLU A 8 -13.00 18.68 22.92
C GLU A 8 -13.42 17.39 22.21
N VAL A 9 -14.54 16.78 22.62
CA VAL A 9 -15.08 15.57 21.98
C VAL A 9 -15.44 15.85 20.50
N GLN A 10 -16.09 16.98 20.22
CA GLN A 10 -16.42 17.40 18.84
C GLN A 10 -15.18 17.69 17.97
N LEU A 11 -14.13 18.26 18.55
CA LEU A 11 -12.84 18.49 17.86
C LEU A 11 -12.15 17.17 17.49
N ASN A 12 -12.31 16.14 18.32
CA ASN A 12 -11.74 14.82 18.09
C ASN A 12 -12.52 14.05 17.00
N GLU A 13 -13.86 14.13 17.01
CA GLU A 13 -14.70 13.55 15.96
C GLU A 13 -14.42 14.15 14.58
N ARG A 14 -14.29 15.49 14.49
CA ARG A 14 -14.00 16.15 13.22
C ARG A 14 -12.66 15.74 12.63
N ARG A 15 -11.63 15.55 13.47
CA ARG A 15 -10.32 15.04 13.05
C ARG A 15 -10.40 13.59 12.59
N LEU A 16 -11.19 12.76 13.29
CA LEU A 16 -11.43 11.37 12.91
C LEU A 16 -12.11 11.27 11.54
N TYR A 17 -13.18 12.03 11.30
CA TYR A 17 -13.87 12.06 10.00
C TYR A 17 -12.94 12.51 8.87
N HIS A 18 -12.16 13.57 9.09
CA HIS A 18 -11.19 14.03 8.12
C HIS A 18 -10.09 12.98 7.82
N ALA A 19 -9.61 12.27 8.85
CA ALA A 19 -8.65 11.18 8.65
C ALA A 19 -9.26 10.01 7.86
N LEU A 20 -10.53 9.67 8.10
CA LEU A 20 -11.25 8.64 7.35
C LEU A 20 -11.46 9.02 5.89
N GLU A 21 -11.78 10.28 5.59
CA GLU A 21 -11.90 10.79 4.23
C GLU A 21 -10.56 10.73 3.48
N ILE A 22 -9.48 11.18 4.12
CA ILE A 22 -8.12 11.08 3.54
C ILE A 22 -7.78 9.63 3.24
N LYS A 23 -8.03 8.73 4.19
CA LYS A 23 -7.76 7.30 4.04
C LYS A 23 -8.57 6.70 2.89
N SER A 24 -9.86 6.99 2.82
CA SER A 24 -10.73 6.53 1.73
C SER A 24 -10.28 7.03 0.36
N PHE A 25 -9.80 8.28 0.28
CA PHE A 25 -9.27 8.84 -0.95
C PHE A 25 -7.95 8.19 -1.37
N ALA A 26 -7.05 7.95 -0.41
CA ALA A 26 -5.79 7.25 -0.63
C ALA A 26 -6.04 5.81 -1.12
N ASP A 27 -6.92 5.07 -0.44
CA ASP A 27 -7.33 3.71 -0.81
C ASP A 27 -7.84 3.66 -2.26
N GLY A 28 -8.73 4.59 -2.65
CA GLY A 28 -9.25 4.66 -4.01
C GLY A 28 -8.21 5.06 -5.06
N THR A 29 -7.20 5.85 -4.67
CA THR A 29 -6.09 6.23 -5.55
C THR A 29 -5.15 5.06 -5.79
N GLU A 30 -4.80 4.32 -4.75
CA GLU A 30 -4.00 3.10 -4.85
C GLU A 30 -4.71 2.02 -5.69
N GLU A 31 -6.01 1.79 -5.44
CA GLU A 31 -6.78 0.81 -6.20
C GLU A 31 -6.78 1.14 -7.70
N ARG A 32 -6.99 2.41 -8.06
CA ARG A 32 -6.94 2.87 -9.45
C ARG A 32 -5.55 2.64 -10.05
N LEU A 33 -4.49 2.89 -9.28
CA LEU A 33 -3.12 2.67 -9.73
C LEU A 33 -2.86 1.18 -9.97
N TYR A 34 -3.25 0.29 -9.06
CA TYR A 34 -3.10 -1.15 -9.22
C TYR A 34 -3.84 -1.67 -10.45
N ARG A 35 -5.11 -1.27 -10.62
CA ARG A 35 -5.89 -1.63 -11.83
C ARG A 35 -5.22 -1.14 -13.11
N THR A 36 -4.53 0.00 -13.05
CA THR A 36 -3.85 0.55 -14.22
C THR A 36 -2.55 -0.21 -14.53
N LEU A 37 -1.73 -0.48 -13.51
CA LEU A 37 -0.42 -1.13 -13.69
C LEU A 37 -0.53 -2.63 -13.98
N LEU A 38 -1.53 -3.31 -13.40
CA LEU A 38 -1.69 -4.76 -13.47
C LEU A 38 -2.79 -5.19 -14.46
N SER A 39 -3.26 -4.29 -15.33
CA SER A 39 -4.20 -4.67 -16.38
C SER A 39 -3.56 -5.66 -17.35
N GLU A 40 -4.27 -6.75 -17.66
CA GLU A 40 -3.81 -7.80 -18.58
C GLU A 40 -3.39 -7.25 -19.96
N ASP A 41 -4.03 -6.17 -20.43
CA ASP A 41 -3.68 -5.52 -21.71
C ASP A 41 -2.30 -4.84 -21.72
N ARG A 42 -1.71 -4.57 -20.55
CA ARG A 42 -0.45 -3.81 -20.40
C ARG A 42 0.65 -4.56 -19.67
N TYR A 43 0.30 -5.55 -18.85
CA TYR A 43 1.24 -6.26 -18.01
C TYR A 43 1.08 -7.77 -18.19
N GLU A 44 2.11 -8.38 -18.78
CA GLU A 44 2.23 -9.83 -18.90
C GLU A 44 3.14 -10.34 -17.78
N LYS A 45 2.56 -11.11 -16.85
CA LYS A 45 3.26 -11.58 -15.65
C LYS A 45 4.34 -12.64 -15.97
N ASP A 46 4.14 -13.39 -17.05
CA ASP A 46 5.00 -14.52 -17.41
C ASP A 46 6.22 -14.07 -18.25
N VAL A 47 6.29 -12.77 -18.61
CA VAL A 47 7.40 -12.17 -19.36
C VAL A 47 8.35 -11.43 -18.41
N ARG A 48 9.65 -11.66 -18.59
CA ARG A 48 10.71 -11.03 -17.77
C ARG A 48 10.72 -9.51 -17.96
N PRO A 49 10.95 -8.72 -16.90
CA PRO A 49 10.99 -7.26 -16.98
C PRO A 49 12.33 -6.77 -17.54
N THR A 50 12.53 -6.88 -18.85
CA THR A 50 13.73 -6.41 -19.54
C THR A 50 13.39 -5.66 -20.82
N ALA A 51 14.17 -4.64 -21.18
CA ALA A 51 13.98 -3.91 -22.43
C ALA A 51 14.40 -4.74 -23.65
N HIS A 52 15.41 -5.61 -23.46
CA HIS A 52 15.90 -6.54 -24.47
C HIS A 52 16.05 -7.95 -23.90
N HIS A 53 15.79 -8.97 -24.72
CA HIS A 53 15.82 -10.38 -24.30
C HIS A 53 17.20 -10.87 -23.83
N SER A 54 18.27 -10.21 -24.28
CA SER A 54 19.67 -10.51 -23.92
C SER A 54 20.08 -9.95 -22.56
N GLN A 55 19.31 -9.02 -21.99
CA GLN A 55 19.62 -8.45 -20.69
C GLN A 55 19.23 -9.44 -19.58
N PRO A 56 20.13 -9.71 -18.62
CA PRO A 56 19.79 -10.51 -17.45
C PRO A 56 18.95 -9.70 -16.44
N THR A 57 18.08 -10.39 -15.71
CA THR A 57 17.39 -9.82 -14.55
C THR A 57 18.19 -10.16 -13.31
N ASN A 58 18.80 -9.16 -12.68
CA ASN A 58 19.58 -9.36 -11.47
C ASN A 58 18.65 -9.50 -10.27
N VAL A 59 18.77 -10.60 -9.53
CA VAL A 59 17.98 -10.86 -8.32
C VAL A 59 18.91 -10.97 -7.13
N THR A 60 18.75 -10.05 -6.18
CA THR A 60 19.45 -10.11 -4.89
C THR A 60 18.50 -10.71 -3.87
N PHE A 61 18.88 -11.83 -3.27
CA PHE A 61 18.11 -12.45 -2.20
C PHE A 61 18.95 -12.55 -0.93
N GLY A 62 18.28 -12.42 0.20
CA GLY A 62 18.84 -12.61 1.53
C GLY A 62 17.91 -13.51 2.32
N PHE A 63 18.47 -14.28 3.24
CA PHE A 63 17.70 -15.10 4.17
C PHE A 63 17.83 -14.52 5.57
N LEU A 64 16.71 -14.43 6.27
CA LEU A 64 16.69 -14.10 7.68
C LEU A 64 16.38 -15.39 8.43
N LEU A 65 17.39 -15.96 9.06
CA LEU A 65 17.26 -17.21 9.80
C LEU A 65 16.61 -16.88 11.15
N ASN A 66 15.35 -17.29 11.31
CA ASN A 66 14.59 -16.99 12.53
C ASN A 66 14.97 -17.94 13.68
N GLN A 67 14.93 -19.26 13.44
CA GLN A 67 15.38 -20.28 14.38
C GLN A 67 15.71 -21.57 13.63
N ILE A 68 16.76 -22.28 14.06
CA ILE A 68 17.03 -23.65 13.61
C ILE A 68 16.20 -24.58 14.51
N VAL A 69 15.24 -25.30 13.93
CA VAL A 69 14.59 -26.41 14.63
C VAL A 69 15.47 -27.63 14.37
N GLU A 70 16.11 -28.16 15.41
CA GLU A 70 16.86 -29.41 15.33
C GLU A 70 15.88 -30.56 15.00
N MET A 71 16.23 -31.39 14.01
CA MET A 71 15.54 -32.62 13.63
C MET A 71 16.09 -33.80 14.40
#